data_AF-A0A7S0R8P2-F1
#
_entry.id   AF-A0A7S0R8P2-F1
#
_cell.length_a   1.000
_cell.length_b   1.000
_cell.length_c   1.000
_cell.angle_alpha   90.00
_cell.angle_beta   90.00
_cell.angle_gamma   90.00
#
_symmetry.space_group_name_H-M   'P 1'
#
loop_
_entity.id
_entity.type
_entity.pdbx_description
1 polymer ?
#
loop_
_entity_poly.entity_id
_entity_poly.type
_entity_poly.pdbx_seq_one_letter_code
_entity_poly.pdbx_strand_id
1 'polypeptide(L)'
;RHCPMDADIVILEHTVNTAPGQKATASMERLVRRILSRSRTVDKPLTPAVIMLHWFDVWTGELAVSKKAHLAKRPNGLSGDQHRWDATPEQDFNVVAQYYDVPSLSSRNALFHADASDEPSFRCADFCDNWNHPNHHGHALMADIVISFLIQVAAA
;
A
#
# COMPACT_ATOMS: atom_id res chain seq x y z
N ARG A 1 -13.52 17.33 4.02
CA ARG A 1 -12.41 17.00 4.95
C ARG A 1 -12.07 15.52 4.74
N HIS A 2 -10.79 15.13 4.56
CA HIS A 2 -10.43 13.79 4.07
C HIS A 2 -10.20 12.72 5.16
N CYS A 3 -10.24 13.10 6.44
CA CYS A 3 -10.09 12.18 7.57
C CYS A 3 -10.89 12.74 8.75
N PRO A 4 -11.64 11.91 9.51
CA PRO A 4 -12.39 12.34 10.70
C PRO A 4 -11.51 13.13 11.69
N MET A 5 -12.11 14.05 12.45
CA MET A 5 -11.36 14.88 13.41
C MET A 5 -10.97 14.10 14.66
N ASP A 6 -11.66 13.00 14.91
CA ASP A 6 -11.55 12.17 16.08
C ASP A 6 -10.79 10.86 15.82
N ALA A 7 -10.23 10.66 14.63
CA ALA A 7 -9.41 9.49 14.34
C ALA A 7 -8.13 9.50 15.19
N ASP A 8 -7.86 8.39 15.86
CA ASP A 8 -6.63 8.19 16.64
C ASP A 8 -5.52 7.55 15.79
N ILE A 9 -5.89 6.76 14.78
CA ILE A 9 -4.99 6.12 13.82
C ILE A 9 -5.48 6.41 12.40
N VAL A 10 -4.56 6.75 11.50
CA VAL A 10 -4.81 6.94 10.07
C VAL A 10 -3.87 6.04 9.28
N ILE A 11 -4.45 5.11 8.51
CA ILE A 11 -3.70 4.26 7.57
C ILE A 11 -3.83 4.86 6.18
N LEU A 12 -2.70 5.08 5.52
CA LEU A 12 -2.61 5.62 4.17
C LEU A 12 -2.21 4.50 3.20
N GLU A 13 -3.11 4.13 2.29
CA GLU A 13 -2.85 3.19 1.19
C GLU A 13 -3.23 3.89 -0.11
N HIS A 14 -2.22 4.17 -0.95
CA HIS A 14 -2.40 4.83 -2.25
C HIS A 14 -1.43 4.34 -3.32
N THR A 15 -0.74 3.23 -3.03
CA THR A 15 0.37 2.75 -3.87
C THR A 15 -0.10 2.26 -5.22
N VAL A 16 -1.27 1.64 -5.29
CA VAL A 16 -1.84 1.21 -6.56
C VAL A 16 -2.57 2.33 -7.31
N ASN A 17 -2.79 3.49 -6.68
CA ASN A 17 -3.55 4.61 -7.27
C ASN A 17 -2.67 5.72 -7.83
N THR A 18 -1.39 5.79 -7.44
CA THR A 18 -0.51 6.91 -7.78
C THR A 18 0.59 6.47 -8.73
N ALA A 19 0.80 7.22 -9.81
CA ALA A 19 1.92 6.97 -10.71
C ALA A 19 3.25 7.24 -9.98
N PRO A 20 4.29 6.40 -10.14
CA PRO A 20 5.62 6.68 -9.61
C PRO A 20 6.20 8.03 -10.06
N GLY A 21 7.12 8.56 -9.25
CA GLY A 21 7.90 9.76 -9.52
C GLY A 21 7.53 10.98 -8.65
N GLN A 22 8.15 12.13 -8.97
CA GLN A 22 8.16 13.32 -8.10
C GLN A 22 6.76 13.82 -7.67
N LYS A 23 5.75 13.67 -8.53
CA LYS A 23 4.37 14.07 -8.19
C LYS A 23 3.77 13.18 -7.09
N ALA A 24 4.15 11.90 -7.02
CA ALA A 24 3.75 10.99 -5.96
C ALA A 24 4.29 11.45 -4.61
N THR A 25 5.60 11.70 -4.54
CA THR A 25 6.28 12.20 -3.34
C THR A 25 5.64 13.48 -2.84
N ALA A 26 5.48 14.49 -3.70
CA ALA A 26 4.93 15.79 -3.31
C ALA A 26 3.46 15.70 -2.86
N SER A 27 2.66 14.83 -3.47
CA SER A 27 1.25 14.66 -3.09
C SER A 27 1.12 13.96 -1.74
N MET A 28 1.91 12.90 -1.53
CA MET A 28 1.94 12.16 -0.27
C MET A 28 2.48 13.02 0.88
N GLU A 29 3.56 13.77 0.64
CA GLU A 29 4.14 14.71 1.59
C GLU A 29 3.11 15.75 2.06
N ARG A 30 2.38 16.39 1.15
CA ARG A 30 1.31 17.34 1.51
C ARG A 30 0.20 16.68 2.33
N LEU A 31 -0.16 15.44 2.02
CA LEU A 31 -1.20 14.70 2.75
C LEU A 31 -0.74 14.40 4.19
N VAL A 32 0.45 13.80 4.34
CA VAL A 32 1.05 13.47 5.65
C VAL A 32 1.24 14.74 6.48
N ARG A 33 1.84 15.78 5.90
CA ARG A 33 2.03 17.08 6.58
C ARG A 33 0.70 17.62 7.09
N ARG A 34 -0.35 17.57 6.28
CA ARG A 34 -1.68 18.08 6.66
C ARG A 34 -2.33 17.27 7.78
N ILE A 35 -2.10 15.96 7.84
CA ILE A 35 -2.61 15.10 8.91
C ILE A 35 -1.87 15.41 10.21
N LEU A 36 -0.53 15.46 10.16
CA LEU A 36 0.33 15.71 11.32
C LEU A 36 0.26 17.16 11.83
N SER A 37 -0.01 18.14 10.96
CA SER A 37 -0.14 19.55 11.33
C SER A 37 -1.50 19.91 11.91
N ARG A 38 -2.40 18.94 12.17
CA ARG A 38 -3.70 19.23 12.74
C ARG A 38 -3.52 19.84 14.13
N SER A 39 -4.08 21.04 14.30
CA SER A 39 -4.04 21.78 15.55
C SER A 39 -4.83 21.04 16.62
N ARG A 40 -4.19 20.87 17.78
CA ARG A 40 -4.74 20.22 18.97
C ARG A 40 -5.91 21.06 19.49
N THR A 41 -7.03 20.41 19.80
CA THR A 41 -8.01 21.03 20.71
C THR A 41 -7.60 20.68 22.14
N VAL A 42 -8.07 21.47 23.11
CA VAL A 42 -7.82 21.23 24.55
C VAL A 42 -8.24 19.79 24.94
N ASP A 43 -9.27 19.26 24.27
CA ASP A 43 -9.83 17.93 24.54
C ASP A 43 -9.17 16.78 23.78
N LYS A 44 -8.33 17.06 22.77
CA LYS A 44 -7.57 16.05 22.00
C LYS A 44 -6.12 16.52 21.78
N PRO A 45 -5.23 16.30 22.75
CA PRO A 45 -3.85 16.75 22.69
C PRO A 45 -2.96 15.92 21.75
N LEU A 46 -3.42 14.75 21.30
CA LEU A 46 -2.64 13.84 20.46
C LEU A 46 -2.96 14.04 18.97
N THR A 47 -1.93 14.24 18.17
CA THR A 47 -1.98 14.08 16.72
C THR A 47 -2.24 12.60 16.40
N PRO A 48 -3.04 12.27 15.37
CA PRO A 48 -3.28 10.88 15.02
C PRO A 48 -1.96 10.17 14.70
N ALA A 49 -1.84 8.91 15.11
CA ALA A 49 -0.79 8.04 14.60
C ALA A 49 -1.03 7.80 13.11
N VAL A 50 0.02 7.84 12.30
CA VAL A 50 -0.05 7.63 10.84
C VAL A 50 0.76 6.40 10.49
N ILE A 51 0.17 5.51 9.68
CA ILE A 51 0.84 4.33 9.13
C ILE A 51 0.71 4.40 7.60
N MET A 52 1.82 4.22 6.88
CA MET A 52 1.77 3.98 5.44
C MET A 52 1.67 2.47 5.19
N LEU A 53 0.68 2.06 4.39
CA LEU A 53 0.49 0.69 3.96
C LEU A 53 0.62 0.64 2.44
N HIS A 54 1.42 -0.30 1.94
CA HIS A 54 1.67 -0.49 0.54
C HIS A 54 1.13 -1.83 0.08
N TRP A 55 0.38 -1.82 -1.02
CA TRP A 55 -0.17 -3.02 -1.64
C TRP A 55 0.78 -3.60 -2.69
N PHE A 56 0.59 -4.88 -3.01
CA PHE A 56 1.64 -5.75 -3.57
C PHE A 56 1.92 -5.59 -5.08
N ASP A 57 1.04 -4.95 -5.84
CA ASP A 57 1.06 -5.00 -7.31
C ASP A 57 1.06 -3.62 -7.99
N VAL A 58 1.11 -3.62 -9.33
CA VAL A 58 1.31 -2.47 -10.21
C VAL A 58 0.33 -1.31 -9.99
N TRP A 59 0.81 -0.10 -10.34
CA TRP A 59 -0.04 1.07 -10.47
C TRP A 59 -1.11 0.88 -11.55
N THR A 60 -2.37 1.14 -11.19
CA THR A 60 -3.56 1.03 -12.04
C THR A 60 -3.46 1.72 -13.41
N GLY A 61 -2.62 2.75 -13.55
CA GLY A 61 -2.44 3.44 -14.82
C GLY A 61 -1.55 2.71 -15.83
N GLU A 62 -0.60 1.85 -15.42
CA GLU A 62 0.15 0.99 -16.36
C GLU A 62 -0.79 -0.03 -17.02
N LEU A 63 -1.75 -0.57 -16.26
CA LEU A 63 -2.76 -1.53 -16.73
C LEU A 63 -3.79 -0.92 -17.68
N ALA A 64 -4.09 0.38 -17.53
CA ALA A 64 -5.02 1.08 -18.41
C ALA A 64 -4.50 1.17 -19.86
N VAL A 65 -3.17 1.15 -20.05
CA VAL A 65 -2.53 1.20 -21.38
C VAL A 65 -2.57 -0.16 -22.09
N SER A 66 -2.77 -1.26 -21.35
CA SER A 66 -2.58 -2.65 -21.81
C SER A 66 -3.83 -3.53 -21.73
N LYS A 67 -5.04 -2.94 -21.77
CA LYS A 67 -6.32 -3.69 -21.87
C LYS A 67 -6.35 -4.84 -22.90
N LYS A 68 -5.49 -4.81 -23.93
CA LYS A 68 -5.36 -5.87 -24.95
C LYS A 68 -4.24 -6.89 -24.71
N ALA A 69 -3.21 -6.59 -23.92
CA ALA A 69 -2.03 -7.45 -23.74
C ALA A 69 -2.15 -8.40 -22.53
N HIS A 70 -3.01 -8.07 -21.55
CA HIS A 70 -3.13 -8.81 -20.29
C HIS A 70 -3.80 -10.17 -20.35
N LEU A 71 -4.51 -10.47 -21.45
CA LEU A 71 -5.13 -11.78 -21.64
C LEU A 71 -4.16 -12.81 -22.22
N ALA A 72 -2.90 -12.45 -22.48
CA ALA A 72 -1.83 -13.35 -22.95
C ALA A 72 -1.00 -13.92 -21.77
N LYS A 73 -1.72 -14.64 -20.91
CA LYS A 73 -1.40 -15.69 -19.93
C LYS A 73 0.08 -16.08 -19.69
N ARG A 74 0.60 -15.74 -18.50
CA ARG A 74 1.27 -16.75 -17.65
C ARG A 74 0.22 -17.71 -17.06
N PRO A 75 0.57 -18.92 -16.59
CA PRO A 75 -0.37 -19.84 -15.93
C PRO A 75 -1.11 -19.22 -14.72
N ASN A 76 -0.51 -18.19 -14.10
CA ASN A 76 -1.06 -17.39 -13.00
C ASN A 76 -1.74 -16.07 -13.44
N GLY A 77 -1.95 -15.85 -14.74
CA GLY A 77 -2.75 -14.72 -15.27
C GLY A 77 -2.05 -13.36 -15.40
N LEU A 78 -0.78 -13.22 -14.99
CA LEU A 78 -0.04 -11.95 -15.07
C LEU A 78 0.83 -11.89 -16.35
N SER A 79 0.80 -10.78 -17.09
CA SER A 79 1.69 -10.58 -18.26
C SER A 79 3.09 -10.15 -17.83
N GLY A 80 4.12 -10.84 -18.34
CA GLY A 80 5.49 -10.86 -17.81
C GLY A 80 6.28 -9.54 -17.74
N ASP A 81 5.89 -8.49 -18.45
CA ASP A 81 6.60 -7.20 -18.41
C ASP A 81 6.01 -6.20 -17.39
N GLN A 82 4.84 -6.52 -16.81
CA GLN A 82 4.12 -5.58 -15.94
C GLN A 82 4.25 -5.93 -14.47
N HIS A 83 4.33 -7.21 -14.10
CA HIS A 83 4.54 -7.62 -12.72
C HIS A 83 6.01 -7.40 -12.31
N ARG A 84 6.37 -6.14 -12.08
CA ARG A 84 7.68 -5.74 -11.60
C ARG A 84 7.57 -5.35 -10.14
N TRP A 85 8.54 -5.79 -9.36
CA TRP A 85 8.64 -5.44 -7.95
C TRP A 85 8.55 -3.92 -7.80
N ASP A 86 9.27 -3.15 -8.62
CA ASP A 86 9.42 -1.70 -8.52
C ASP A 86 8.33 -0.88 -9.24
N ALA A 87 7.22 -1.48 -9.65
CA ALA A 87 6.19 -0.80 -10.44
C ALA A 87 5.29 0.19 -9.64
N THR A 88 5.43 0.25 -8.32
CA THR A 88 4.61 1.12 -7.44
C THR A 88 5.42 2.29 -6.90
N PRO A 89 4.76 3.44 -6.57
CA PRO A 89 5.38 4.58 -5.91
C PRO A 89 5.74 4.31 -4.44
N GLU A 90 5.74 3.06 -3.96
CA GLU A 90 6.09 2.78 -2.55
C GLU A 90 7.52 3.26 -2.24
N GLN A 91 8.47 3.23 -3.18
CA GLN A 91 9.79 3.84 -2.98
C GLN A 91 9.69 5.36 -2.76
N ASP A 92 8.87 6.05 -3.56
CA ASP A 92 8.62 7.49 -3.42
C ASP A 92 7.92 7.82 -2.10
N PHE A 93 6.97 6.99 -1.67
CA PHE A 93 6.25 7.14 -0.41
C PHE A 93 7.15 6.82 0.79
N ASN A 94 8.06 5.86 0.68
CA ASN A 94 9.04 5.54 1.72
C ASN A 94 9.98 6.70 2.04
N VAL A 95 10.34 7.54 1.05
CA VAL A 95 11.08 8.78 1.30
C VAL A 95 10.30 9.71 2.22
N VAL A 96 8.99 9.84 1.98
CA VAL A 96 8.10 10.64 2.84
C VAL A 96 7.95 9.99 4.20
N ALA A 97 7.78 8.67 4.26
CA ALA A 97 7.63 7.92 5.51
C ALA A 97 8.83 8.14 6.44
N GLN A 98 10.04 7.99 5.90
CA GLN A 98 11.30 8.22 6.60
C GLN A 98 11.45 9.67 7.07
N TYR A 99 11.10 10.65 6.23
CA TYR A 99 11.22 12.07 6.57
C TYR A 99 10.32 12.48 7.74
N TYR A 100 9.10 11.92 7.83
CA TYR A 100 8.14 12.21 8.89
C TYR A 100 8.17 11.22 10.05
N ASP A 101 9.08 10.26 10.03
CA ASP A 101 9.18 9.18 11.04
C ASP A 101 7.84 8.44 11.25
N VAL A 102 7.17 8.10 10.13
CA VAL A 102 5.93 7.30 10.16
C VAL A 102 6.21 5.86 9.74
N PRO A 103 5.65 4.84 10.43
CA PRO A 103 5.78 3.46 10.05
C PRO A 103 5.32 3.19 8.61
N SER A 104 6.06 2.32 7.92
CA SER A 104 5.81 1.93 6.54
C SER A 104 5.75 0.40 6.42
N LEU A 105 4.59 -0.13 6.05
CA LEU A 105 4.30 -1.56 5.98
C LEU A 105 4.10 -1.97 4.52
N SER A 106 4.85 -2.97 4.07
CA SER A 106 4.89 -3.39 2.66
C SER A 106 4.31 -4.78 2.46
N SER A 107 3.08 -4.85 1.94
CA SER A 107 2.49 -6.12 1.48
C SER A 107 3.23 -6.64 0.26
N ARG A 108 3.83 -5.75 -0.54
CA ARG A 108 4.70 -6.10 -1.65
C ARG A 108 5.88 -6.97 -1.21
N ASN A 109 6.64 -6.52 -0.21
CA ASN A 109 7.75 -7.32 0.32
C ASN A 109 7.28 -8.67 0.89
N ALA A 110 6.09 -8.70 1.50
CA ALA A 110 5.54 -9.92 2.08
C ALA A 110 5.04 -10.94 1.04
N LEU A 111 4.45 -10.48 -0.06
CA LEU A 111 3.69 -11.32 -0.99
C LEU A 111 4.36 -11.52 -2.35
N PHE A 112 5.10 -10.52 -2.86
CA PHE A 112 5.62 -10.52 -4.23
C PHE A 112 6.51 -11.73 -4.53
N HIS A 113 7.41 -12.08 -3.60
CA HIS A 113 8.34 -13.19 -3.82
C HIS A 113 7.65 -14.55 -3.74
N ALA A 114 6.59 -14.68 -2.94
CA ALA A 114 5.79 -15.89 -2.84
C ALA A 114 4.97 -16.09 -4.13
N ASP A 115 4.34 -15.03 -4.64
CA ASP A 115 3.64 -15.04 -5.94
C ASP A 115 4.58 -15.33 -7.11
N ALA A 116 5.74 -14.65 -7.16
CA ALA A 116 6.74 -14.86 -8.19
C ALA A 116 7.33 -16.29 -8.19
N SER A 117 7.25 -17.00 -7.07
CA SER A 117 7.70 -18.37 -6.92
C SER A 117 6.58 -19.40 -7.12
N ASP A 118 5.37 -18.97 -7.46
CA ASP A 118 4.17 -19.82 -7.62
C ASP A 118 3.81 -20.64 -6.37
N GLU A 119 4.14 -20.11 -5.18
CA GLU A 119 3.88 -20.76 -3.88
C GLU A 119 2.36 -20.98 -3.70
N PRO A 120 1.91 -22.20 -3.34
CA PRO A 120 0.48 -22.47 -3.16
C PRO A 120 -0.18 -21.53 -2.15
N SER A 121 -1.36 -20.99 -2.48
CA SER A 121 -2.12 -19.99 -1.70
C SER A 121 -1.55 -18.57 -1.73
N PHE A 122 -0.39 -18.37 -2.33
CA PHE A 122 0.24 -17.06 -2.49
C PHE A 122 0.41 -16.68 -3.95
N ARG A 123 -0.40 -17.25 -4.85
CA ARG A 123 -0.50 -16.76 -6.22
C ARG A 123 -1.43 -15.56 -6.21
N CYS A 124 -1.19 -14.55 -7.04
CA CYS A 124 -2.04 -13.37 -7.15
C CYS A 124 -3.53 -13.75 -7.29
N ALA A 125 -3.85 -14.78 -8.08
CA ALA A 125 -5.22 -15.28 -8.24
C ALA A 125 -5.85 -15.86 -6.95
N ASP A 126 -5.05 -16.28 -5.97
CA ASP A 126 -5.53 -16.81 -4.69
C ASP A 126 -5.97 -15.67 -3.75
N PHE A 127 -5.38 -14.48 -3.88
CA PHE A 127 -5.63 -13.35 -2.97
C PHE A 127 -6.11 -12.05 -3.65
N CYS A 128 -6.30 -12.04 -4.97
CA CYS A 128 -6.91 -10.95 -5.72
C CYS A 128 -8.07 -11.42 -6.60
N ASP A 129 -9.14 -10.63 -6.68
CA ASP A 129 -10.28 -10.89 -7.58
C ASP A 129 -9.93 -10.61 -9.05
N ASN A 130 -8.94 -9.74 -9.25
CA ASN A 130 -8.38 -9.41 -10.54
C ASN A 130 -6.87 -9.17 -10.39
N TRP A 131 -6.28 -8.37 -11.26
CA TRP A 131 -4.84 -8.16 -11.28
C TRP A 131 -4.31 -7.46 -10.01
N ASN A 132 -5.07 -6.56 -9.37
CA ASN A 132 -4.57 -5.81 -8.20
C ASN A 132 -5.61 -5.52 -7.10
N HIS A 133 -6.88 -5.89 -7.29
CA HIS A 133 -7.89 -5.71 -6.26
C HIS A 133 -7.88 -6.94 -5.35
N PRO A 134 -7.56 -6.78 -4.05
CA PRO A 134 -7.59 -7.90 -3.10
C PRO A 134 -9.00 -8.51 -3.03
N ASN A 135 -9.05 -9.83 -2.99
CA ASN A 135 -10.27 -10.55 -2.60
C ASN A 135 -10.36 -10.60 -1.06
N HIS A 136 -11.29 -11.39 -0.51
CA HIS A 136 -11.39 -11.56 0.95
C HIS A 136 -10.09 -12.06 1.61
N HIS A 137 -9.37 -12.97 0.95
CA HIS A 137 -8.09 -13.48 1.45
C HIS A 137 -6.99 -12.41 1.38
N GLY A 138 -6.90 -11.65 0.29
CA GLY A 138 -5.94 -10.54 0.17
C GLY A 138 -6.15 -9.45 1.22
N HIS A 139 -7.40 -9.08 1.47
CA HIS A 139 -7.73 -8.16 2.55
C HIS A 139 -7.35 -8.70 3.94
N ALA A 140 -7.54 -10.01 4.18
CA ALA A 140 -7.11 -10.64 5.42
C ALA A 140 -5.57 -10.60 5.57
N LEU A 141 -4.82 -10.88 4.51
CA LEU A 141 -3.35 -10.78 4.51
C LEU A 141 -2.87 -9.34 4.82
N MET A 142 -3.49 -8.32 4.21
CA MET A 142 -3.19 -6.92 4.54
C MET A 142 -3.45 -6.61 6.01
N ALA A 143 -4.59 -7.07 6.54
CA ALA A 143 -4.97 -6.87 7.93
C ALA A 143 -3.98 -7.55 8.87
N ASP A 144 -3.57 -8.79 8.58
CA ASP A 144 -2.61 -9.55 9.39
C ASP A 144 -1.25 -8.84 9.50
N ILE A 145 -0.78 -8.21 8.40
CA ILE A 145 0.45 -7.39 8.42
C ILE A 145 0.29 -6.21 9.39
N VAL A 146 -0.81 -5.46 9.29
CA VAL A 146 -1.08 -4.30 10.15
C VAL A 146 -1.23 -4.73 11.62
N ILE A 147 -2.02 -5.76 11.89
CA ILE A 147 -2.27 -6.28 13.23
C ILE A 147 -0.97 -6.78 13.86
N SER A 148 -0.16 -7.54 13.11
CA SER A 148 1.13 -8.04 13.58
C SER A 148 2.06 -6.89 13.99
N PHE A 149 2.14 -5.84 13.18
CA PHE A 149 2.91 -4.64 13.53
C PHE A 149 2.39 -3.96 14.80
N LEU A 150 1.07 -3.77 14.92
CA LEU A 150 0.47 -3.14 16.10
C LEU A 150 0.70 -3.95 17.38
N ILE A 151 0.64 -5.29 17.30
CA ILE A 151 0.95 -6.19 18.43
C ILE A 151 2.42 -6.03 18.83
N GLN A 152 3.35 -6.00 17.87
CA GLN A 152 4.78 -5.82 18.16
C GLN A 152 5.06 -4.48 18.84
N VAL A 153 4.44 -3.40 18.36
CA VAL A 153 4.60 -2.05 18.95
C VAL A 153 3.99 -2.00 20.36
N ALA A 154 2.84 -2.62 20.59
CA ALA A 154 2.19 -2.63 21.90
C ALA A 154 2.94 -3.47 22.95
N ALA A 155 3.77 -4.42 22.51
CA ALA A 155 4.57 -5.28 23.39
C ALA A 155 5.96 -4.70 23.73
N ALA A 156 6.37 -3.60 23.08
CA ALA A 156 7.63 -2.91 23.31
C ALA A 156 7.51 -1.88 24.44
#